data_AF-A0A535Z9H5-F1
#
_entry.id   AF-A0A535Z9H5-F1
#
_cell.length_a   1.000
_cell.length_b   1.000
_cell.length_c   1.000
_cell.angle_alpha   90.00
_cell.angle_beta   90.00
_cell.angle_gamma   90.00
#
_symmetry.space_group_name_H-M   'P 1'
#
loop_
_entity.id
_entity.type
_entity.pdbx_description
1 polymer ?
#
loop_
_entity_poly.entity_id
_entity_poly.type
_entity_poly.pdbx_seq_one_letter_code
_entity_poly.pdbx_strand_id
1 'polypeptide(L)'
;MINRVALKIKWLQRTAASWLVLGLLAACTGGGSGHIDAGVASPRHVFVIVMENKSYDVALSGRFTASLAAKYGLAGNYHAITHPSVPNYLALTSGSTWGVRDDGYYALSKQDLGTQLTNAGVSWRAYMEGLGDAGCLDSPAPYSSNHNPFAYYGGACPANVVPFTALSADLAGNTPRFSW
;
A
#
# COMPACT_ATOMS: atom_id res chain seq x y z
N MET A 1 -23.40 -16.02 14.90
CA MET A 1 -23.67 -17.15 15.82
C MET A 1 -22.38 -17.92 16.03
N ILE A 2 -22.07 -18.23 17.30
CA ILE A 2 -21.10 -19.23 17.80
C ILE A 2 -19.61 -18.88 17.52
N ASN A 3 -18.93 -18.18 18.43
CA ASN A 3 -18.26 -18.62 19.68
C ASN A 3 -16.79 -19.03 19.51
N ARG A 4 -15.91 -18.21 20.12
CA ARG A 4 -14.76 -18.54 20.99
C ARG A 4 -13.76 -19.59 20.50
N VAL A 5 -12.49 -19.15 20.34
CA VAL A 5 -11.36 -19.81 21.00
C VAL A 5 -10.43 -18.74 21.57
N ALA A 6 -10.29 -18.77 22.89
CA ALA A 6 -9.29 -18.05 23.65
C ALA A 6 -8.00 -18.86 23.67
N LEU A 7 -6.84 -18.24 23.44
CA LEU A 7 -5.57 -18.80 23.88
C LEU A 7 -4.86 -17.77 24.77
N LYS A 8 -5.02 -17.92 26.08
CA LYS A 8 -4.10 -17.37 27.08
C LYS A 8 -2.99 -18.40 27.28
N ILE A 9 -1.75 -18.07 26.95
CA ILE A 9 -0.58 -18.79 27.45
C ILE A 9 0.35 -17.74 28.05
N LYS A 10 0.26 -17.61 29.38
CA LYS A 10 1.31 -16.99 30.20
C LYS A 10 2.15 -18.13 30.77
N TRP A 11 3.44 -18.14 30.49
CA TRP A 11 4.43 -18.75 31.37
C TRP A 11 5.60 -17.79 31.51
N LEU A 12 5.72 -17.24 32.72
CA LEU A 12 6.83 -16.45 33.18
C LEU A 12 7.52 -17.30 34.24
N GLN A 13 8.66 -17.91 33.95
CA GLN A 13 9.67 -18.22 34.98
C GLN A 13 11.07 -18.12 34.38
N ARG A 14 11.84 -17.22 34.98
CA ARG A 14 13.26 -16.96 34.75
C ARG A 14 14.04 -17.99 35.55
N THR A 15 14.95 -18.72 34.92
CA THR A 15 16.08 -19.35 35.61
C THR A 15 17.34 -19.13 34.79
N ALA A 16 18.21 -18.27 35.30
CA ALA A 16 19.58 -18.12 34.81
C ALA A 16 20.39 -19.33 35.26
N ALA A 17 21.12 -19.93 34.33
CA ALA A 17 22.20 -20.87 34.64
C ALA A 17 23.35 -20.57 33.68
N SER A 18 24.34 -19.84 34.19
CA SER A 18 25.62 -19.61 33.54
C SER A 18 26.40 -20.92 33.51
N TRP A 19 26.80 -21.36 32.31
CA TRP A 19 27.88 -22.32 32.14
C TRP A 19 28.95 -21.70 31.25
N LEU A 20 30.12 -21.50 31.85
CA LEU A 20 31.36 -21.17 31.18
C LEU A 20 31.86 -22.44 30.48
N VAL A 21 31.98 -22.43 29.17
CA VAL A 21 32.76 -23.43 28.42
C VAL A 21 33.79 -22.68 27.60
N LEU A 22 35.05 -22.83 28.00
CA LEU A 22 36.23 -22.42 27.25
C LEU A 22 36.74 -23.66 26.50
N GLY A 23 36.85 -23.64 25.17
CA GLY A 23 37.38 -24.80 24.45
C GLY A 23 37.44 -24.71 22.92
N LEU A 24 38.61 -24.25 22.45
CA LEU A 24 39.30 -24.50 21.17
C LEU A 24 38.70 -24.07 19.81
N LEU A 25 39.57 -23.37 19.06
CA LEU A 25 39.43 -22.97 17.66
C LEU A 25 39.27 -24.16 16.71
N ALA A 26 38.34 -24.02 15.77
CA ALA A 26 38.45 -24.58 14.43
C ALA A 26 38.12 -23.48 13.41
N ALA A 27 39.15 -22.94 12.77
CA ALA A 27 38.99 -22.05 11.63
C ALA A 27 38.61 -22.88 10.40
N CYS A 28 37.35 -22.82 10.00
CA CYS A 28 36.93 -23.18 8.64
C CYS A 28 36.74 -21.90 7.85
N THR A 29 37.84 -21.45 7.23
CA THR A 29 37.80 -20.56 6.07
C THR A 29 37.17 -21.32 4.90
N GLY A 30 36.14 -20.75 4.28
CA GLY A 30 35.71 -21.14 2.94
C GLY A 30 34.21 -21.38 2.82
N GLY A 31 33.58 -20.57 1.99
CA GLY A 31 32.20 -20.76 1.56
C GLY A 31 31.35 -19.52 1.79
N GLY A 32 31.71 -18.40 1.16
CA GLY A 32 30.76 -17.34 0.93
C GLY A 32 29.59 -17.91 0.13
N SER A 33 28.49 -18.18 0.80
CA SER A 33 27.19 -18.30 0.15
C SER A 33 26.84 -16.91 -0.34
N GLY A 34 27.40 -16.56 -1.50
CA GLY A 34 26.85 -15.52 -2.34
C GLY A 34 25.43 -15.96 -2.66
N HIS A 35 24.48 -15.46 -1.88
CA HIS A 35 23.13 -15.32 -2.38
C HIS A 35 23.28 -14.45 -3.62
N ILE A 36 23.27 -15.10 -4.78
CA ILE A 36 22.81 -14.50 -6.02
C ILE A 36 21.34 -14.18 -5.77
N ASP A 37 21.12 -13.07 -5.07
CA ASP A 37 19.90 -12.32 -5.22
C ASP A 37 19.92 -11.94 -6.70
N ALA A 38 19.17 -12.70 -7.50
CA ALA A 38 18.97 -12.38 -8.90
C ALA A 38 18.34 -11.00 -8.89
N GLY A 39 19.20 -9.98 -9.02
CA GLY A 39 18.89 -8.60 -8.75
C GLY A 39 17.76 -8.17 -9.67
N VAL A 40 16.53 -8.34 -9.21
CA VAL A 40 15.42 -7.54 -9.68
C VAL A 40 15.81 -6.15 -9.25
N ALA A 41 16.37 -5.39 -10.20
CA ALA A 41 16.65 -4.00 -9.98
C ALA A 41 15.39 -3.39 -9.38
N SER A 42 15.49 -2.89 -8.15
CA SER A 42 14.34 -2.32 -7.45
C SER A 42 13.68 -1.33 -8.41
N PRO A 43 12.36 -1.44 -8.65
CA PRO A 43 11.69 -0.53 -9.56
C PRO A 43 12.02 0.89 -9.14
N ARG A 44 12.51 1.69 -10.09
CA ARG A 44 12.88 3.08 -9.82
C ARG A 44 11.64 3.90 -9.48
N HIS A 45 10.52 3.54 -10.10
CA HIS A 45 9.19 4.12 -9.90
C HIS A 45 8.12 3.02 -9.94
N VAL A 46 7.12 3.14 -9.08
CA VAL A 46 5.93 2.28 -9.05
C VAL A 46 4.71 3.16 -9.28
N PHE A 47 3.87 2.79 -10.25
CA PHE A 47 2.60 3.46 -10.53
C PHE A 47 1.46 2.48 -10.23
N VAL A 48 0.52 2.88 -9.38
CA VAL A 48 -0.69 2.12 -9.08
C VAL A 48 -1.88 2.91 -9.58
N ILE A 49 -2.40 2.52 -10.75
CA ILE A 49 -3.55 3.18 -11.36
C ILE A 49 -4.80 2.36 -11.02
N VAL A 50 -5.67 2.92 -10.18
CA VAL A 50 -6.93 2.27 -9.79
C VAL A 50 -8.06 2.78 -10.69
N MET A 51 -8.74 1.86 -11.36
CA MET A 51 -9.87 2.15 -12.24
C MET A 51 -11.18 1.83 -11.52
N GLU A 52 -12.13 2.77 -11.49
CA GLU A 52 -13.36 2.64 -10.71
C GLU A 52 -14.37 1.63 -11.34
N ASN A 53 -14.88 0.72 -10.51
CA ASN A 53 -16.09 -0.12 -10.69
C ASN A 53 -16.33 -0.77 -12.06
N LYS A 54 -15.36 -1.49 -12.60
CA LYS A 54 -15.56 -2.38 -13.76
C LYS A 54 -15.28 -3.84 -13.40
N SER A 55 -16.12 -4.74 -13.90
CA SER A 55 -15.83 -6.18 -13.81
C SER A 55 -14.61 -6.52 -14.65
N TYR A 56 -13.97 -7.66 -14.34
CA TYR A 56 -12.83 -8.19 -15.08
C TYR A 56 -13.10 -8.25 -16.60
N ASP A 57 -14.24 -8.80 -17.01
CA ASP A 57 -14.60 -8.93 -18.43
C ASP A 57 -14.75 -7.56 -19.10
N VAL A 58 -15.36 -6.59 -18.40
CA VAL A 58 -15.50 -5.23 -18.92
C VAL A 58 -14.13 -4.56 -19.02
N ALA A 59 -13.27 -4.72 -18.01
CA ALA A 59 -11.91 -4.19 -18.03
C ALA A 59 -11.08 -4.77 -19.19
N LEU A 60 -11.21 -6.08 -19.49
CA LEU A 60 -10.51 -6.71 -20.61
C LEU A 60 -11.14 -6.49 -21.99
N SER A 61 -12.36 -5.96 -22.06
CA SER A 61 -12.95 -5.54 -23.34
C SER A 61 -12.30 -4.26 -23.92
N GLY A 62 -11.63 -3.46 -23.07
CA GLY A 62 -10.94 -2.24 -23.48
C GLY A 62 -9.66 -2.53 -24.26
N ARG A 63 -9.47 -1.89 -25.42
CA ARG A 63 -8.29 -2.11 -26.28
C ARG A 63 -6.96 -1.91 -25.54
N PHE A 64 -6.86 -0.86 -24.73
CA PHE A 64 -5.64 -0.53 -24.01
C PHE A 64 -5.32 -1.54 -22.90
N THR A 65 -6.28 -1.81 -22.01
CA THR A 65 -6.15 -2.77 -20.91
C THR A 65 -5.93 -4.19 -21.40
N ALA A 66 -6.63 -4.62 -22.46
CA ALA A 66 -6.38 -5.91 -23.12
C ALA A 66 -4.94 -6.01 -23.65
N SER A 67 -4.42 -4.93 -24.26
CA SER A 67 -3.04 -4.92 -24.77
C SER A 67 -1.99 -5.03 -23.66
N LEU A 68 -2.26 -4.44 -22.48
CA LEU A 68 -1.39 -4.58 -21.31
C LEU A 68 -1.44 -6.00 -20.75
N ALA A 69 -2.64 -6.58 -20.61
CA ALA A 69 -2.82 -7.94 -20.11
C ALA A 69 -2.18 -9.00 -21.02
N ALA A 70 -2.16 -8.77 -22.35
CA ALA A 70 -1.49 -9.65 -23.30
C ALA A 70 0.05 -9.54 -23.25
N LYS A 71 0.58 -8.40 -22.79
CA LYS A 71 2.03 -8.11 -22.79
C LYS A 71 2.70 -8.37 -21.44
N TYR A 72 1.97 -8.18 -20.33
CA TYR A 72 2.50 -8.22 -18.97
C TYR A 72 1.73 -9.23 -18.10
N GLY A 73 2.13 -9.35 -16.83
CA GLY A 73 1.45 -10.23 -15.88
C GLY A 73 0.01 -9.80 -15.60
N LEU A 74 -0.90 -10.78 -15.59
CA LEU A 74 -2.31 -10.60 -15.27
C LEU A 74 -2.69 -11.38 -14.01
N ALA A 75 -3.18 -10.68 -12.98
CA ALA A 75 -3.71 -11.30 -11.77
C ALA A 75 -5.19 -11.70 -11.96
N GLY A 76 -5.44 -12.81 -12.65
CA GLY A 76 -6.80 -13.28 -12.96
C GLY A 76 -7.63 -13.78 -11.75
N ASN A 77 -7.01 -13.90 -10.57
CA ASN A 77 -7.67 -14.29 -9.32
C ASN A 77 -7.58 -13.18 -8.25
N TYR A 78 -7.65 -11.93 -8.69
CA TYR A 78 -7.67 -10.76 -7.82
C TYR A 78 -9.12 -10.34 -7.54
N HIS A 79 -9.50 -10.28 -6.25
CA HIS A 79 -10.88 -10.04 -5.80
C HIS A 79 -10.96 -8.86 -4.83
N ALA A 80 -12.10 -8.19 -4.81
CA ALA A 80 -12.42 -7.23 -3.75
C ALA A 80 -12.51 -7.93 -2.39
N ILE A 81 -12.15 -7.22 -1.33
CA ILE A 81 -12.24 -7.68 0.06
C ILE A 81 -13.68 -7.65 0.55
N THR A 82 -14.45 -6.61 0.18
CA THR A 82 -15.85 -6.43 0.58
C THR A 82 -16.57 -5.49 -0.39
N HIS A 83 -17.84 -5.23 -0.13
CA HIS A 83 -18.60 -4.11 -0.67
C HIS A 83 -19.11 -3.25 0.50
N PRO A 84 -19.12 -1.90 0.42
CA PRO A 84 -18.84 -1.04 -0.75
C PRO A 84 -17.35 -0.72 -0.99
N SER A 85 -17.01 0.33 -1.75
CA SER A 85 -15.67 0.53 -2.33
C SER A 85 -14.64 1.03 -1.33
N VAL A 86 -14.99 1.95 -0.42
CA VAL A 86 -14.05 2.58 0.53
C VAL A 86 -13.23 1.57 1.34
N PRO A 87 -13.83 0.52 1.96
CA PRO A 87 -13.05 -0.48 2.70
C PRO A 87 -11.97 -1.19 1.85
N ASN A 88 -12.16 -1.32 0.54
CA ASN A 88 -11.17 -1.91 -0.36
C ASN A 88 -9.99 -0.95 -0.61
N TYR A 89 -10.26 0.34 -0.78
CA TYR A 89 -9.22 1.37 -0.89
C TYR A 89 -8.37 1.47 0.38
N LEU A 90 -9.01 1.37 1.55
CA LEU A 90 -8.31 1.31 2.83
C LEU A 90 -7.44 0.04 2.93
N ALA A 91 -7.98 -1.12 2.53
CA ALA A 91 -7.22 -2.37 2.53
C ALA A 91 -6.02 -2.33 1.56
N LEU A 92 -6.18 -1.72 0.38
CA LEU A 92 -5.09 -1.53 -0.59
C LEU A 92 -3.92 -0.71 -0.04
N THR A 93 -4.21 0.27 0.81
CA THR A 93 -3.19 1.24 1.29
C THR A 93 -2.70 0.97 2.70
N SER A 94 -3.41 0.20 3.51
CA SER A 94 -3.02 -0.11 4.90
C SER A 94 -2.98 -1.60 5.24
N GLY A 95 -3.49 -2.47 4.36
CA GLY A 95 -3.68 -3.89 4.64
C GLY A 95 -4.87 -4.21 5.56
N SER A 96 -5.72 -3.22 5.88
CA SER A 96 -6.88 -3.36 6.76
C SER A 96 -8.09 -2.60 6.23
N THR A 97 -9.30 -3.12 6.47
CA THR A 97 -10.55 -2.38 6.23
C THR A 97 -10.88 -1.40 7.36
N TRP A 98 -10.13 -1.45 8.48
CA TRP A 98 -10.38 -0.68 9.70
C TRP A 98 -11.76 -0.93 10.33
N GLY A 99 -12.44 -2.00 9.93
CA GLY A 99 -13.82 -2.27 10.33
C GLY A 99 -14.86 -1.36 9.67
N VAL A 100 -14.46 -0.51 8.71
CA VAL A 100 -15.37 0.32 7.89
C VAL A 100 -16.22 -0.59 7.00
N ARG A 101 -17.51 -0.27 6.87
CA ARG A 101 -18.51 -1.10 6.18
C ARG A 101 -19.41 -0.32 5.21
N ASP A 102 -19.14 0.96 5.05
CA ASP A 102 -19.86 1.86 4.15
C ASP A 102 -18.85 2.76 3.41
N ASP A 103 -19.37 3.66 2.56
CA ASP A 103 -18.59 4.66 1.83
C ASP A 103 -18.55 6.02 2.55
N GLY A 104 -18.67 6.01 3.89
CA GLY A 104 -18.52 7.19 4.72
C GLY A 104 -17.06 7.56 4.96
N TYR A 105 -16.82 8.83 5.27
CA TYR A 105 -15.51 9.29 5.72
C TYR A 105 -15.27 8.95 7.21
N TYR A 106 -14.08 8.43 7.51
CA TYR A 106 -13.63 8.18 8.87
C TYR A 106 -12.18 8.63 9.03
N ALA A 107 -11.89 9.42 10.06
CA ALA A 107 -10.53 9.76 10.41
C ALA A 107 -9.86 8.55 11.09
N LEU A 108 -8.82 8.01 10.45
CA LEU A 108 -8.05 6.85 10.87
C LEU A 108 -6.68 7.26 11.39
N SER A 109 -6.01 6.37 12.11
CA SER A 109 -4.62 6.59 12.53
C SER A 109 -3.66 6.52 11.33
N LYS A 110 -2.51 7.19 11.41
CA LYS A 110 -1.46 7.18 10.38
C LYS A 110 -0.70 5.85 10.33
N GLN A 111 -1.37 4.82 9.84
CA GLN A 111 -0.84 3.45 9.68
C GLN A 111 -1.12 2.96 8.26
N ASP A 112 -0.67 3.75 7.29
CA ASP A 112 -0.87 3.53 5.87
C ASP A 112 0.46 3.57 5.09
N LEU A 113 0.40 3.17 3.83
CA LEU A 113 1.54 3.15 2.91
C LEU A 113 2.16 4.54 2.72
N GLY A 114 1.35 5.61 2.64
CA GLY A 114 1.85 6.98 2.51
C GLY A 114 2.65 7.42 3.73
N THR A 115 2.20 7.05 4.94
CA THR A 115 2.98 7.26 6.17
C THR A 115 4.29 6.49 6.15
N GLN A 116 4.29 5.22 5.72
CA GLN A 116 5.51 4.42 5.60
C GLN A 116 6.49 5.01 4.59
N LEU A 117 6.02 5.43 3.42
CA LEU A 117 6.82 6.06 2.36
C LEU A 117 7.45 7.36 2.85
N THR A 118 6.66 8.20 3.54
CA THR A 118 7.12 9.45 4.15
C THR A 118 8.24 9.21 5.15
N ASN A 119 8.03 8.27 6.09
CA ASN A 119 9.02 7.94 7.11
C ASN A 119 10.31 7.36 6.52
N ALA A 120 10.21 6.66 5.40
CA ALA A 120 11.36 6.09 4.68
C ALA A 120 12.05 7.11 3.75
N GLY A 121 11.57 8.35 3.65
CA GLY A 121 12.11 9.34 2.72
C GLY A 121 11.91 8.96 1.25
N VAL A 122 10.93 8.12 0.94
CA VAL A 122 10.58 7.73 -0.43
C VAL A 122 9.60 8.74 -0.99
N SER A 123 9.97 9.41 -2.08
CA SER A 123 9.08 10.40 -2.72
C SER A 123 7.82 9.71 -3.24
N TRP A 124 6.66 10.29 -2.91
CA TRP A 124 5.38 9.77 -3.35
C TRP A 124 4.34 10.87 -3.58
N ARG A 125 3.42 10.61 -4.51
CA ARG A 125 2.26 11.45 -4.78
C ARG A 125 1.02 10.58 -4.99
N ALA A 126 -0.12 11.13 -4.62
CA ALA A 126 -1.43 10.60 -5.01
C ALA A 126 -2.15 11.66 -5.83
N TYR A 127 -2.33 11.39 -7.12
CA TYR A 127 -2.88 12.31 -8.11
C TYR A 127 -4.38 12.09 -8.22
N MET A 128 -5.16 13.10 -7.82
CA MET A 128 -6.60 12.99 -7.72
C MET A 128 -7.29 13.87 -8.76
N GLU A 129 -8.12 13.28 -9.61
CA GLU A 129 -8.94 14.02 -10.57
C GLU A 129 -9.95 14.91 -9.83
N GLY A 130 -10.09 16.16 -10.28
CA GLY A 130 -11.03 17.13 -9.71
C GLY A 130 -10.65 17.69 -8.35
N LEU A 131 -9.55 17.25 -7.71
CA LEU A 131 -9.12 17.82 -6.43
C LEU A 131 -8.84 19.30 -6.60
N GLY A 132 -9.52 20.13 -5.81
CA GLY A 132 -9.36 21.58 -5.81
C GLY A 132 -8.58 22.08 -4.60
N ASP A 133 -8.44 23.40 -4.52
CA ASP A 133 -7.69 24.08 -3.45
C ASP A 133 -8.34 23.93 -2.06
N ALA A 134 -9.61 23.55 -2.02
CA ALA A 134 -10.32 23.21 -0.78
C ALA A 134 -9.84 21.89 -0.15
N GLY A 135 -9.01 21.12 -0.86
CA GLY A 135 -8.37 19.92 -0.32
C GLY A 135 -9.30 18.71 -0.25
N CYS A 136 -8.84 17.65 0.43
CA CYS A 136 -9.43 16.32 0.33
C CYS A 136 -10.86 16.19 0.87
N LEU A 137 -11.31 17.09 1.75
CA LEU A 137 -12.60 16.97 2.46
C LEU A 137 -13.66 17.93 1.91
N ASP A 138 -13.23 19.03 1.29
CA ASP A 138 -14.12 20.12 0.88
C ASP A 138 -14.08 20.39 -0.64
N SER A 139 -13.26 19.65 -1.41
CA SER A 139 -13.26 19.76 -2.87
C SER A 139 -14.58 19.28 -3.47
N PRO A 140 -15.21 20.05 -4.37
CA PRO A 140 -16.47 19.69 -4.98
C PRO A 140 -16.29 18.60 -6.05
N ALA A 141 -17.43 18.12 -6.58
CA ALA A 141 -17.44 17.33 -7.80
C ALA A 141 -16.61 18.01 -8.92
N PRO A 142 -15.85 17.25 -9.73
CA PRO A 142 -15.94 15.80 -9.88
C PRO A 142 -15.11 14.99 -8.86
N TYR A 143 -14.43 15.63 -7.91
CA TYR A 143 -13.68 14.91 -6.89
C TYR A 143 -14.60 14.22 -5.88
N SER A 144 -14.17 13.05 -5.40
CA SER A 144 -14.77 12.33 -4.31
C SER A 144 -13.68 11.77 -3.41
N SER A 145 -13.77 12.03 -2.10
CA SER A 145 -12.84 11.49 -1.11
C SER A 145 -12.91 9.96 -1.03
N ASN A 146 -14.02 9.35 -1.46
CA ASN A 146 -14.20 7.89 -1.44
C ASN A 146 -13.22 7.14 -2.34
N HIS A 147 -12.64 7.81 -3.34
CA HIS A 147 -11.62 7.23 -4.23
C HIS A 147 -10.18 7.61 -3.79
N ASN A 148 -10.05 8.36 -2.68
CA ASN A 148 -8.79 8.81 -2.13
C ASN A 148 -8.58 8.24 -0.72
N PRO A 149 -8.03 7.02 -0.58
CA PRO A 149 -7.78 6.43 0.73
C PRO A 149 -6.84 7.28 1.60
N PHE A 150 -5.91 8.04 1.00
CA PHE A 150 -4.95 8.85 1.75
C PHE A 150 -5.59 10.00 2.52
N ALA A 151 -6.80 10.43 2.14
CA ALA A 151 -7.57 11.43 2.89
C ALA A 151 -7.99 10.96 4.28
N TYR A 152 -8.08 9.63 4.51
CA TYR A 152 -8.61 9.06 5.74
C TYR A 152 -7.57 9.03 6.87
N TYR A 153 -6.28 9.07 6.57
CA TYR A 153 -5.24 8.85 7.58
C TYR A 153 -4.74 10.15 8.22
N GLY A 154 -4.84 10.23 9.54
CA GLY A 154 -4.38 11.36 10.33
C GLY A 154 -5.34 12.56 10.38
N GLY A 155 -6.56 12.41 9.83
CA GLY A 155 -7.63 13.39 9.93
C GLY A 155 -7.41 14.70 9.16
N ALA A 156 -6.43 14.74 8.26
CA ALA A 156 -6.12 15.90 7.43
C ALA A 156 -5.61 15.45 6.07
N CYS A 157 -5.87 16.25 5.03
CA CYS A 157 -5.38 15.98 3.67
C CYS A 157 -3.83 16.02 3.64
N PRO A 158 -3.15 14.91 3.30
CA PRO A 158 -1.70 14.91 3.20
C PRO A 158 -1.22 15.80 2.05
N ALA A 159 -0.11 16.53 2.23
CA ALA A 159 0.48 17.38 1.18
C ALA A 159 0.95 16.59 -0.06
N ASN A 160 1.07 15.26 0.05
CA ASN A 160 1.39 14.35 -1.04
C ASN A 160 0.18 14.06 -1.94
N VAL A 161 -1.04 14.29 -1.46
CA VAL A 161 -2.25 14.25 -2.29
C VAL A 161 -2.32 15.56 -3.07
N VAL A 162 -2.35 15.46 -4.40
CA VAL A 162 -2.25 16.59 -5.31
C VAL A 162 -3.29 16.48 -6.43
N PRO A 163 -3.68 17.59 -7.08
CA PRO A 163 -4.54 17.52 -8.25
C PRO A 163 -3.87 16.75 -9.38
N PHE A 164 -4.65 16.01 -10.16
CA PHE A 164 -4.17 15.27 -11.33
C PHE A 164 -3.39 16.15 -12.33
N THR A 165 -3.72 17.45 -12.41
CA THR A 165 -3.01 18.43 -13.24
C THR A 165 -1.53 18.58 -12.90
N ALA A 166 -1.09 18.17 -11.70
CA ALA A 166 0.33 18.17 -11.32
C ALA A 166 1.14 17.03 -11.97
N LEU A 167 0.48 15.98 -12.46
CA LEU A 167 1.15 14.77 -12.94
C LEU A 167 2.14 15.05 -14.07
N SER A 168 1.75 15.83 -15.09
CA SER A 168 2.60 16.09 -16.25
C SER A 168 3.90 16.82 -15.88
N ALA A 169 3.82 17.79 -14.95
CA ALA A 169 4.97 18.53 -14.46
C ALA A 169 5.92 17.63 -13.65
N ASP A 170 5.38 16.79 -12.77
CA ASP A 170 6.18 15.85 -11.99
C ASP A 170 6.85 14.80 -12.89
N LEU A 171 6.16 14.30 -13.92
CA LEU A 171 6.74 13.37 -14.90
C LEU A 171 7.90 13.96 -15.71
N ALA A 172 7.95 15.29 -15.88
CA ALA A 172 8.99 15.95 -16.67
C ALA A 172 10.35 16.05 -15.97
N GLY A 173 10.43 15.86 -14.65
CA GLY A 173 11.72 15.98 -13.95
C GLY A 173 11.76 15.58 -12.48
N ASN A 174 10.62 15.37 -11.83
CA ASN A 174 10.52 15.04 -10.40
C ASN A 174 9.63 13.82 -10.15
N THR A 175 9.70 12.81 -11.02
CA THR A 175 8.79 11.67 -10.97
C THR A 175 8.90 10.98 -9.60
N PRO A 176 7.80 10.89 -8.84
CA PRO A 176 7.81 10.23 -7.54
C PRO A 176 8.21 8.77 -7.66
N ARG A 177 8.86 8.22 -6.64
CA ARG A 177 9.17 6.79 -6.60
C ARG A 177 7.91 5.94 -6.44
N PHE A 178 6.86 6.48 -5.84
CA PHE A 178 5.53 5.87 -5.79
C PHE A 178 4.47 6.88 -6.25
N SER A 179 3.69 6.50 -7.25
CA SER A 179 2.60 7.31 -7.79
C SER A 179 1.31 6.52 -7.70
N TRP A 180 0.31 7.11 -7.07
CA TRP A 180 -1.07 6.65 -7.06
C TRP A 180 -1.89 7.54 -7.99
#